data_AF-A0AAW4YXR8-F1
#
_entry.id   AF-A0AAW4YXR8-F1
#
_cell.length_a   1.000
_cell.length_b   1.000
_cell.length_c   1.000
_cell.angle_alpha   90.00
_cell.angle_beta   90.00
_cell.angle_gamma   90.00
#
_symmetry.space_group_name_H-M   'P 1'
#
loop_
_entity.id
_entity.type
_entity.pdbx_description
1 polymer ?
#
loop_
_entity_poly.entity_id
_entity_poly.type
_entity_poly.pdbx_seq_one_letter_code
_entity_poly.pdbx_strand_id
1 'polypeptide(L)'
;MLRLGLLLLTLPILVLMGLYFWELSSVRECTLIQDGYWDYLDGVCRSTPQPFVPWVERQPWLVNGGMLLSVAGVVLCMAGLYVKRR
;
A
#
# COMPACT_ATOMS: atom_id res chain seq x y z
N MET A 1 -11.49 -10.81 19.50
CA MET A 1 -11.55 -9.38 19.09
C MET A 1 -10.16 -8.76 18.98
N LEU A 2 -9.32 -8.83 20.02
CA LEU A 2 -7.99 -8.18 19.99
C LEU A 2 -7.05 -8.68 18.88
N ARG A 3 -6.91 -10.00 18.69
CA ARG A 3 -6.07 -10.57 17.61
C ARG A 3 -6.53 -10.16 16.21
N LEU A 4 -7.85 -10.14 16.00
CA LEU A 4 -8.45 -9.73 14.73
C LEU A 4 -8.23 -8.23 14.49
N GLY A 5 -8.49 -7.39 15.50
CA GLY A 5 -8.25 -5.95 15.41
C GLY A 5 -6.79 -5.62 15.11
N LEU A 6 -5.85 -6.33 15.73
CA LEU A 6 -4.41 -6.18 15.46
C LEU A 6 -4.08 -6.52 14.01
N LEU A 7 -4.64 -7.62 13.48
CA LEU A 7 -4.44 -8.02 12.09
C LEU A 7 -4.99 -6.97 11.12
N LEU A 8 -6.23 -6.49 11.33
CA LEU A 8 -6.82 -5.42 10.50
C LEU A 8 -6.01 -4.11 10.58
N LEU A 9 -5.38 -3.84 11.72
CA LEU A 9 -4.58 -2.65 11.92
C LEU A 9 -3.24 -2.72 11.17
N THR A 10 -2.52 -3.85 11.24
CA THR A 10 -1.14 -3.96 10.76
C THR A 10 -1.01 -4.54 9.35
N LEU A 11 -1.91 -5.43 8.93
CA LEU A 11 -1.83 -6.07 7.62
C LEU A 11 -1.86 -5.08 6.45
N PRO A 12 -2.73 -4.04 6.43
CA PRO A 12 -2.79 -3.10 5.31
C PRO A 12 -1.47 -2.40 5.04
N ILE A 13 -0.77 -1.91 6.07
CA ILE A 13 0.49 -1.20 5.88
C ILE A 13 1.60 -2.13 5.41
N LEU A 14 1.65 -3.39 5.89
CA LEU A 14 2.63 -4.36 5.42
C LEU A 14 2.43 -4.69 3.94
N VAL A 15 1.18 -4.84 3.50
CA VAL A 15 0.84 -5.06 2.09
C VAL A 15 1.23 -3.85 1.24
N LEU A 16 0.82 -2.64 1.64
CA LEU A 16 1.14 -1.42 0.90
C LEU A 16 2.66 -1.20 0.80
N MET A 17 3.40 -1.46 1.88
CA MET A 17 4.85 -1.33 1.89
C MET A 17 5.51 -2.37 0.97
N GLY A 18 5.02 -3.60 0.95
CA GLY A 18 5.49 -4.64 0.04
C GLY A 18 5.29 -4.27 -1.43
N LEU A 19 4.09 -3.78 -1.78
CA LEU A 19 3.79 -3.32 -3.14
C LEU A 19 4.64 -2.10 -3.55
N TYR A 20 4.85 -1.16 -2.63
CA TYR A 20 5.72 -0.01 -2.85
C TYR A 20 7.15 -0.44 -3.18
N PHE A 21 7.74 -1.33 -2.39
CA PHE A 21 9.12 -1.79 -2.65
C PHE A 21 9.24 -2.61 -3.93
N TRP A 22 8.19 -3.36 -4.29
CA TRP A 22 8.14 -4.07 -5.56
C TRP A 22 8.18 -3.10 -6.74
N GLU A 23 7.30 -2.11 -6.78
CA GLU A 23 7.28 -1.10 -7.85
C GLU A 23 8.56 -0.26 -7.85
N LEU A 24 9.07 0.13 -6.67
CA LEU A 24 10.31 0.88 -6.56
C LEU A 24 11.50 0.10 -7.17
N SER A 25 11.53 -1.23 -7.02
CA SER A 25 12.54 -2.07 -7.65
C SER A 25 12.44 -2.02 -9.16
N SER A 26 11.24 -2.13 -9.74
CA SER A 26 11.07 -2.10 -11.20
C SER A 26 11.34 -0.73 -11.81
N VAL A 27 10.94 0.34 -11.11
CA VAL A 27 11.28 1.73 -11.47
C VAL A 27 12.79 1.89 -11.50
N ARG A 28 13.50 1.47 -10.45
CA ARG A 28 14.97 1.60 -10.38
C ARG A 28 15.68 0.82 -11.48
N GLU A 29 15.24 -0.39 -11.76
CA GLU A 29 15.76 -1.19 -12.88
C GLU A 29 15.65 -0.41 -14.20
N CYS A 30 14.46 0.14 -14.48
CA CYS A 30 14.22 0.92 -15.69
C CYS A 30 15.07 2.20 -15.76
N THR A 31 15.10 2.99 -14.69
CA THR A 31 15.74 4.32 -14.71
C THR A 31 17.26 4.28 -14.55
N LEU A 32 17.80 3.27 -13.87
CA LEU A 32 19.23 3.21 -13.51
C LEU A 32 20.02 2.21 -14.33
N ILE A 33 19.40 1.14 -14.84
CA ILE A 33 20.08 0.09 -15.60
C ILE A 33 19.76 0.19 -17.09
N GLN A 34 18.51 0.51 -17.43
CA GLN A 34 18.06 0.59 -18.82
C GLN A 34 18.09 2.02 -19.39
N ASP A 35 18.45 3.01 -18.57
CA ASP A 35 18.39 4.45 -18.90
C ASP A 35 17.04 4.87 -19.53
N GLY A 36 15.95 4.23 -19.09
CA GLY A 36 14.60 4.42 -19.61
C GLY A 36 13.70 5.27 -18.71
N TYR A 37 12.44 5.37 -19.12
CA TYR A 37 11.39 6.12 -18.42
C TYR A 37 10.27 5.16 -18.02
N TRP A 38 10.00 5.06 -16.72
CA TRP A 38 8.97 4.17 -16.21
C TRP A 38 7.57 4.70 -16.49
N ASP A 39 6.74 3.89 -17.15
CA ASP A 39 5.32 4.16 -17.35
C ASP A 39 4.52 3.63 -16.15
N TYR A 40 4.04 4.54 -15.32
CA TYR A 40 3.27 4.20 -14.13
C TYR A 40 1.88 3.65 -14.46
N LEU A 41 1.31 3.90 -15.63
CA LEU A 41 -0.02 3.37 -15.97
C LEU A 41 0.08 1.91 -16.44
N ASP A 42 1.04 1.64 -17.32
CA ASP A 42 1.21 0.31 -17.93
C ASP A 42 2.18 -0.60 -17.15
N GLY A 43 2.98 -0.06 -16.25
CA GLY A 43 3.96 -0.82 -15.46
C GLY A 43 5.13 -1.35 -16.30
N VAL A 44 5.58 -0.58 -17.29
CA VAL A 44 6.63 -0.98 -18.23
C VAL A 44 7.69 0.12 -18.41
N CYS A 45 8.88 -0.27 -18.85
CA CYS A 45 9.93 0.67 -19.20
C CYS A 45 9.75 1.15 -20.65
N ARG A 46 9.84 2.47 -20.87
CA ARG A 46 9.71 3.11 -22.18
C ARG A 46 10.99 3.87 -22.55
N SER A 47 11.22 4.06 -23.85
CA SER A 47 12.36 4.84 -24.37
C SER A 47 12.10 6.35 -24.43
N THR A 48 10.86 6.78 -24.18
CA THR A 48 10.45 8.19 -24.21
C THR A 48 9.92 8.63 -22.85
N PRO A 49 10.06 9.93 -22.48
CA PRO A 49 9.59 10.46 -21.21
C PRO A 49 8.13 10.11 -20.90
N GLN A 50 7.90 9.65 -19.68
CA GLN A 50 6.58 9.30 -19.16
C GLN A 50 6.18 10.21 -18.01
N PRO A 51 4.88 10.54 -17.85
CA PRO A 51 4.41 11.30 -16.72
C PRO A 51 4.45 10.46 -15.44
N PHE A 52 4.79 11.11 -14.32
CA PHE A 52 4.61 10.50 -13.01
C PHE A 52 3.13 10.45 -12.64
N VAL A 53 2.63 9.26 -12.30
CA VAL A 53 1.25 9.08 -11.81
C VAL A 53 1.29 8.43 -10.42
N PRO A 54 0.87 9.15 -9.35
CA PRO A 54 0.90 8.63 -7.99
C PRO A 54 0.11 7.32 -7.83
N TRP A 55 0.58 6.44 -6.94
CA TRP A 55 -0.12 5.17 -6.65
C TRP A 55 -1.52 5.38 -6.07
N VAL A 56 -1.73 6.45 -5.29
CA VAL A 56 -3.05 6.78 -4.72
C VAL A 56 -4.11 7.09 -5.79
N GLU A 57 -3.69 7.66 -6.92
CA GLU A 57 -4.56 7.92 -8.08
C GLU A 57 -4.86 6.62 -8.84
N ARG A 58 -3.86 5.73 -8.97
CA ARG A 58 -3.98 4.47 -9.73
C ARG A 58 -4.73 3.37 -8.96
N GLN A 59 -4.59 3.32 -7.64
CA GLN A 59 -5.13 2.27 -6.77
C GLN A 59 -5.88 2.84 -5.57
N PRO A 60 -6.89 3.71 -5.78
CA PRO A 60 -7.58 4.42 -4.69
C PRO A 60 -8.32 3.47 -3.76
N TRP A 61 -8.92 2.39 -4.29
CA TRP A 61 -9.61 1.39 -3.49
C TRP A 61 -8.68 0.64 -2.54
N LEU A 62 -7.46 0.33 -2.97
CA LEU A 62 -6.49 -0.36 -2.15
C LEU A 62 -5.99 0.53 -1.02
N VAL A 63 -5.65 1.79 -1.34
CA VAL A 63 -5.15 2.75 -0.35
C VAL A 63 -6.25 3.13 0.65
N ASN A 64 -7.39 3.60 0.17
CA ASN A 64 -8.49 4.05 1.03
C ASN A 64 -9.14 2.86 1.77
N GLY A 65 -9.30 1.72 1.09
CA GLY A 65 -9.79 0.49 1.71
C GLY A 65 -8.85 -0.02 2.80
N GLY A 66 -7.53 0.05 2.57
CA GLY A 66 -6.53 -0.25 3.59
C GLY A 66 -6.63 0.67 4.81
N MET A 67 -6.80 1.98 4.60
CA MET A 67 -7.03 2.94 5.70
C MET A 67 -8.30 2.62 6.48
N LEU A 68 -9.41 2.34 5.80
CA LEU A 68 -10.68 1.98 6.44
C LEU A 68 -10.57 0.67 7.25
N LEU A 69 -9.85 -0.33 6.74
CA LEU A 69 -9.55 -1.56 7.48
C LEU A 69 -8.72 -1.26 8.73
N SER A 70 -7.71 -0.40 8.65
CA SER A 70 -6.92 0.01 9.81
C SER A 70 -7.79 0.71 10.85
N VAL A 71 -8.70 1.61 10.46
CA VAL A 71 -9.66 2.26 11.37
C VAL A 71 -10.56 1.22 12.05
N ALA A 72 -11.11 0.27 11.30
CA ALA A 72 -11.90 -0.83 11.87
C ALA A 72 -11.07 -1.68 12.85
N GLY A 73 -9.80 -1.93 12.53
CA GLY A 73 -8.85 -2.61 13.41
C GLY A 73 -8.67 -1.91 14.76
N VAL A 74 -8.51 -0.59 14.76
CA VAL A 74 -8.43 0.22 15.99
C VAL A 74 -9.70 0.06 16.84
N VAL A 75 -10.88 0.18 16.22
CA VAL A 75 -12.18 0.04 16.91
C VAL A 75 -12.30 -1.34 17.57
N LEU A 76 -11.93 -2.41 16.86
CA LEU A 76 -11.97 -3.78 17.40
C LEU A 76 -10.96 -4.00 18.54
N CYS A 77 -9.78 -3.38 18.45
CA CYS A 77 -8.80 -3.40 19.53
C CYS A 77 -9.34 -2.70 20.79
N MET A 78 -9.93 -1.51 20.65
CA MET A 78 -10.53 -0.77 21.75
C MET A 78 -11.68 -1.55 22.39
N ALA A 79 -12.60 -2.10 21.59
CA ALA A 79 -13.69 -2.93 22.09
C ALA A 79 -13.18 -4.16 22.85
N GLY A 80 -12.16 -4.84 22.31
CA GLY A 80 -11.54 -6.00 22.96
C GLY A 80 -10.86 -5.67 24.29
N LEU A 81 -10.19 -4.52 24.39
CA LEU A 81 -9.55 -4.05 25.62
C LEU A 81 -10.59 -3.61 26.67
N TYR A 82 -11.64 -2.92 26.23
CA TYR A 82 -12.70 -2.41 27.09
C TYR A 82 -13.54 -3.54 27.71
N VAL A 83 -13.96 -4.52 26.90
CA VAL A 83 -14.79 -5.64 27.36
C VAL A 83 -14.02 -6.58 28.27
N LYS A 84 -12.72 -6.82 28.02
CA LYS A 84 -11.89 -7.69 28.87
C LYS A 84 -11.62 -7.10 30.26
N ARG A 85 -11.80 -5.79 30.44
CA ARG A 85 -11.57 -5.09 31.71
C ARG A 85 -12.82 -5.04 32.60
N ARG A 86 -14.00 -5.37 32.06
CA ARG A 86 -15.21 -5.67 32.84
C ARG A 86 -15.22 -7.14 33.24
#